data_AF-A0A5S3SFI1-F1
#
_entry.id   AF-A0A5S3SFI1-F1
#
_cell.length_a   1.000
_cell.length_b   1.000
_cell.length_c   1.000
_cell.angle_alpha   90.00
_cell.angle_beta   90.00
_cell.angle_gamma   90.00
#
_symmetry.space_group_name_H-M   'P 1'
#
loop_
_entity.id
_entity.type
_entity.pdbx_description
1 polymer ?
#
loop_
_entity_poly.entity_id
_entity_poly.type
_entity_poly.pdbx_seq_one_letter_code
_entity_poly.pdbx_strand_id
1 'polypeptide(L)'
;MELIEELYNKWLVIKPYTSVFSSQAIIAAAFLIALINSLRKAINQKELLSNFITIAFVCINYLLTALLMEYVLGYVQNHNSAASAQNVYLGFILSNVLTLFLMYKAHIKLSYTFTPLYFAVNRLFIVLTACHLLLWVKLVVLNLQQEYEQFHYIYSFTVLYISFSLAVIMIFPYILKTKFGRILIFSSPRGGNV
;
A
#
# COMPACT_ATOMS: atom_id res chain seq x y z
N MET A 1 14.57 20.60 17.09
CA MET A 1 14.56 19.13 16.99
C MET A 1 13.23 18.55 17.46
N GLU A 2 12.66 19.04 18.58
CA GLU A 2 11.34 18.63 19.07
C GLU A 2 10.22 18.69 18.02
N LEU A 3 10.09 19.78 17.24
CA LEU A 3 9.01 19.89 16.26
C LEU A 3 9.08 18.84 15.13
N ILE A 4 10.28 18.44 14.71
CA ILE A 4 10.47 17.37 13.70
C ILE A 4 10.20 16.01 14.33
N GLU A 5 10.63 15.81 15.57
CA GLU A 5 10.39 14.59 16.34
C GLU A 5 8.91 14.40 16.70
N GLU A 6 8.18 15.50 16.93
CA GLU A 6 6.76 15.53 17.21
C GLU A 6 5.93 15.29 15.93
N LEU A 7 6.30 15.92 14.81
CA LEU A 7 5.74 15.61 13.48
C LEU A 7 6.01 14.14 13.10
N TYR A 8 7.21 13.64 13.37
CA TYR A 8 7.59 12.26 13.12
C TYR A 8 6.77 11.28 13.97
N ASN A 9 6.67 11.52 15.28
CA ASN A 9 5.85 10.70 16.18
C ASN A 9 4.37 10.72 15.83
N LYS A 10 3.86 11.84 15.31
CA LYS A 10 2.43 12.00 14.97
C LYS A 10 2.07 11.44 13.59
N TRP A 11 3.01 11.43 12.64
CA TRP A 11 2.76 11.01 11.25
C TRP A 11 3.34 9.65 10.86
N LEU A 12 4.46 9.22 11.45
CA LEU A 12 5.26 8.07 11.01
C LEU A 12 5.32 6.94 12.04
N VAL A 13 5.14 7.23 13.33
CA VAL A 13 5.22 6.22 14.38
C VAL A 13 3.83 5.66 14.68
N ILE A 14 3.65 4.37 14.39
CA ILE A 14 2.47 3.62 14.82
C ILE A 14 2.63 3.38 16.33
N LYS A 15 2.20 4.32 17.16
CA LYS A 15 2.05 4.08 18.61
C LYS A 15 0.69 3.42 18.86
N PRO A 16 0.58 2.48 19.81
CA PRO A 16 -0.67 1.78 20.09
C PRO A 16 -1.83 2.68 20.58
N TYR A 17 -1.58 3.97 20.84
CA TYR A 17 -2.56 4.90 21.43
C TYR A 17 -2.67 6.28 20.74
N THR A 18 -1.97 6.52 19.63
CA THR A 18 -2.14 7.77 18.87
C THR A 18 -3.26 7.60 17.85
N SER A 19 -4.12 8.60 17.68
CA SER A 19 -5.20 8.62 16.69
C SER A 19 -4.64 8.49 15.26
N VAL A 20 -4.51 7.25 14.80
CA VAL A 20 -4.03 6.80 13.46
C VAL A 20 -4.90 7.33 12.30
N PHE A 21 -5.94 8.09 12.61
CA PHE A 21 -6.95 8.61 11.70
C PHE A 21 -6.42 9.56 10.61
N SER A 22 -5.21 10.14 10.77
CA SER A 22 -4.73 11.19 9.84
C SER A 22 -4.07 10.66 8.56
N SER A 23 -3.15 9.70 8.63
CA SER A 23 -2.37 9.29 7.46
C SER A 23 -3.12 8.30 6.56
N GLN A 24 -3.87 7.37 7.16
CA GLN A 24 -4.66 6.39 6.42
C GLN A 24 -5.83 7.05 5.68
N ALA A 25 -6.48 8.05 6.26
CA ALA A 25 -7.53 8.81 5.61
C ALA A 25 -7.02 9.60 4.39
N ILE A 26 -5.84 10.22 4.48
CA ILE A 26 -5.20 10.92 3.36
C ILE A 26 -4.89 9.94 2.22
N ILE A 27 -4.33 8.77 2.56
CA ILE A 27 -4.02 7.72 1.59
C ILE A 27 -5.31 7.21 0.93
N ALA A 28 -6.34 6.90 1.72
CA ALA A 28 -7.64 6.46 1.21
C ALA A 28 -8.29 7.49 0.27
N ALA A 29 -8.24 8.78 0.63
CA ALA A 29 -8.71 9.85 -0.23
C ALA A 29 -7.93 9.90 -1.56
N ALA A 30 -6.61 9.74 -1.54
CA ALA A 30 -5.80 9.69 -2.76
C ALA A 30 -6.17 8.50 -3.67
N PHE A 31 -6.41 7.31 -3.08
CA PHE A 31 -6.88 6.14 -3.84
C PHE A 31 -8.29 6.33 -4.39
N LEU A 32 -9.18 7.00 -3.66
CA LEU A 32 -10.52 7.32 -4.12
C LEU A 32 -10.50 8.32 -5.28
N ILE A 33 -9.63 9.35 -5.21
CA ILE A 33 -9.38 10.28 -6.32
C ILE A 33 -8.84 9.53 -7.53
N ALA A 34 -7.88 8.60 -7.34
CA ALA A 34 -7.34 7.79 -8.42
C ALA A 34 -8.42 6.95 -9.10
N LEU A 35 -9.30 6.32 -8.31
CA LEU A 35 -10.42 5.52 -8.81
C LEU A 35 -11.43 6.36 -9.58
N ILE A 36 -11.85 7.51 -9.04
CA ILE A 36 -12.79 8.43 -9.71
C ILE A 36 -12.19 8.94 -11.03
N ASN A 37 -10.91 9.32 -11.02
CA ASN A 37 -10.24 9.81 -12.22
C ASN A 37 -10.14 8.70 -13.28
N SER A 38 -9.85 7.47 -12.86
CA SER A 38 -9.78 6.33 -13.76
C SER A 38 -11.15 5.96 -14.33
N LEU A 39 -12.20 5.93 -13.50
CA LEU A 39 -13.58 5.73 -13.95
C LEU A 39 -14.00 6.81 -14.96
N ARG A 40 -13.71 8.09 -14.67
CA ARG A 40 -13.99 9.20 -15.59
C ARG A 40 -13.26 9.05 -16.92
N LYS A 41 -12.01 8.59 -16.93
CA LYS A 41 -11.25 8.36 -18.17
C LYS A 41 -11.76 7.14 -18.93
N ALA A 42 -12.15 6.08 -18.23
CA ALA A 42 -12.73 4.87 -18.81
C ALA A 42 -14.06 5.15 -19.51
N ILE A 43 -14.97 5.93 -18.87
CA ILE A 43 -16.24 6.36 -19.48
C ILE A 43 -15.98 7.18 -20.77
N ASN A 44 -14.96 8.04 -20.76
CA ASN A 44 -14.58 8.84 -21.91
C ASN A 44 -13.70 8.11 -22.93
N GLN A 45 -13.50 6.78 -22.80
CA GLN A 45 -12.64 5.96 -23.67
C GLN A 45 -11.18 6.45 -23.78
N LYS A 46 -10.68 7.17 -22.77
CA LYS A 46 -9.30 7.73 -22.72
C LYS A 46 -8.34 6.89 -21.89
N GLU A 47 -8.76 5.73 -21.41
CA GLU A 47 -7.95 4.83 -20.60
C GLU A 47 -8.06 3.38 -21.07
N LEU A 48 -6.92 2.69 -21.06
CA LEU A 48 -6.87 1.25 -21.30
C LEU A 48 -7.62 0.52 -20.19
N LEU A 49 -8.52 -0.40 -20.57
CA LEU A 49 -9.26 -1.25 -19.64
C LEU A 49 -8.34 -1.95 -18.63
N SER A 50 -7.16 -2.40 -19.08
CA SER A 50 -6.08 -2.95 -18.24
C SER A 50 -5.69 -2.04 -17.07
N ASN A 51 -5.51 -0.74 -17.33
CA ASN A 51 -5.12 0.22 -16.29
C ASN A 51 -6.27 0.43 -15.31
N PHE A 52 -7.50 0.58 -15.81
CA PHE A 52 -8.69 0.71 -14.96
C PHE A 52 -8.87 -0.50 -14.04
N ILE A 53 -8.76 -1.73 -14.55
CA ILE A 53 -8.84 -2.96 -13.76
C ILE A 53 -7.77 -2.95 -12.67
N THR A 54 -6.52 -2.65 -13.03
CA THR A 54 -5.41 -2.58 -12.08
C THR A 54 -5.70 -1.58 -10.96
N ILE A 55 -6.16 -0.37 -11.32
CA ILE A 55 -6.47 0.69 -10.38
C ILE A 55 -7.61 0.27 -9.44
N ALA A 56 -8.68 -0.30 -9.99
CA ALA A 56 -9.84 -0.74 -9.22
C ALA A 56 -9.48 -1.78 -8.16
N PHE A 57 -8.73 -2.83 -8.53
CA PHE A 57 -8.31 -3.87 -7.58
C PHE A 57 -7.41 -3.32 -6.47
N VAL A 58 -6.46 -2.43 -6.80
CA VAL A 58 -5.60 -1.80 -5.80
C VAL A 58 -6.43 -0.93 -4.85
N CYS A 59 -7.34 -0.11 -5.36
CA CYS A 59 -8.19 0.74 -4.52
C CYS A 59 -9.08 -0.08 -3.58
N ILE A 60 -9.69 -1.17 -4.07
CA ILE A 60 -10.51 -2.05 -3.23
C ILE A 60 -9.69 -2.65 -2.08
N ASN A 61 -8.48 -3.15 -2.37
CA ASN A 61 -7.59 -3.69 -1.35
C ASN A 61 -7.19 -2.64 -0.31
N TYR A 62 -6.82 -1.44 -0.75
CA TYR A 62 -6.42 -0.37 0.15
C TYR A 62 -7.57 0.11 1.04
N LEU A 63 -8.79 0.22 0.51
CA LEU A 63 -9.98 0.52 1.32
C LEU A 63 -10.28 -0.59 2.32
N LEU A 64 -10.19 -1.85 1.91
CA LEU A 64 -10.43 -3.01 2.78
C LEU A 64 -9.40 -3.07 3.93
N THR A 65 -8.12 -2.92 3.62
CA THR A 65 -7.04 -2.93 4.62
C THR A 65 -7.09 -1.72 5.56
N ALA A 66 -7.49 -0.54 5.08
CA ALA A 66 -7.74 0.62 5.91
C ALA A 66 -8.88 0.37 6.91
N LEU A 67 -10.02 -0.16 6.44
CA LEU A 67 -11.15 -0.52 7.29
C LEU A 67 -10.76 -1.58 8.32
N LEU A 68 -9.99 -2.60 7.92
CA LEU A 68 -9.48 -3.63 8.82
C LEU A 68 -8.61 -3.03 9.93
N MET A 69 -7.70 -2.11 9.59
CA MET A 69 -6.88 -1.43 10.59
C MET A 69 -7.72 -0.61 11.57
N GLU A 70 -8.70 0.14 11.07
CA GLU A 70 -9.58 0.96 11.90
C GLU A 70 -10.40 0.08 12.88
N TYR A 71 -10.92 -1.04 12.40
CA TYR A 71 -11.59 -2.03 13.23
C TYR A 71 -10.67 -2.59 14.33
N VAL A 72 -9.43 -2.93 13.99
CA VAL A 72 -8.44 -3.45 14.95
C VAL A 72 -8.06 -2.40 15.99
N LEU A 73 -7.90 -1.14 15.59
CA LEU A 73 -7.63 -0.04 16.53
C LEU A 73 -8.80 0.17 17.49
N GLY A 74 -10.04 0.14 16.98
CA GLY A 74 -11.24 0.18 17.83
C GLY A 74 -11.32 -1.02 18.78
N TYR A 75 -10.92 -2.20 18.34
CA TYR A 75 -10.87 -3.38 19.20
C TYR A 75 -9.83 -3.25 20.33
N VAL A 76 -8.62 -2.77 20.02
CA VAL A 76 -7.54 -2.55 21.01
C VAL A 76 -7.94 -1.55 22.08
N GLN A 77 -8.57 -0.45 21.67
CA GLN A 77 -9.07 0.57 22.60
C GLN A 77 -10.09 0.01 23.61
N ASN A 78 -10.89 -0.97 23.19
CA ASN A 78 -11.95 -1.54 24.01
C ASN A 78 -11.52 -2.76 24.84
N HIS A 79 -10.47 -3.51 24.44
CA HIS A 79 -10.11 -4.80 25.06
C HIS A 79 -8.68 -4.89 25.60
N ASN A 80 -7.86 -3.83 25.53
CA ASN A 80 -6.48 -3.77 26.06
C ASN A 80 -5.52 -4.90 25.60
N SER A 81 -5.87 -5.67 24.57
CA SER A 81 -5.09 -6.80 24.06
C SER A 81 -4.29 -6.38 22.82
N ALA A 82 -3.08 -5.87 23.05
CA ALA A 82 -2.16 -5.50 21.99
C ALA A 82 -1.62 -6.72 21.22
N ALA A 83 -1.54 -7.88 21.86
CA ALA A 83 -1.01 -9.12 21.25
C ALA A 83 -1.94 -9.65 20.14
N SER A 84 -3.26 -9.62 20.34
CA SER A 84 -4.22 -10.06 19.32
C SER A 84 -4.21 -9.15 18.09
N ALA A 85 -4.00 -7.85 18.30
CA ALA A 85 -3.97 -6.84 17.23
C ALA A 85 -2.83 -7.02 16.23
N GLN A 86 -1.72 -7.65 16.64
CA GLN A 86 -0.57 -7.90 15.76
C GLN A 86 -0.89 -8.90 14.64
N ASN A 87 -1.92 -9.74 14.79
CA ASN A 87 -2.38 -10.64 13.74
C ASN A 87 -3.01 -9.92 12.54
N VAL A 88 -3.29 -8.62 12.65
CA VAL A 88 -3.77 -7.80 11.52
C VAL A 88 -2.79 -7.83 10.33
N TYR A 89 -1.49 -7.92 10.60
CA TYR A 89 -0.47 -7.98 9.55
C TYR A 89 -0.61 -9.24 8.69
N LEU A 90 -1.07 -10.36 9.26
CA LEU A 90 -1.40 -11.57 8.51
C LEU A 90 -2.61 -11.33 7.60
N GLY A 91 -3.62 -10.61 8.10
CA GLY A 91 -4.74 -10.14 7.29
C GLY A 91 -4.31 -9.30 6.09
N PHE A 92 -3.36 -8.37 6.28
CA PHE A 92 -2.81 -7.58 5.18
C PHE A 92 -2.05 -8.42 4.15
N ILE A 93 -1.27 -9.40 4.59
CA ILE A 93 -0.57 -10.35 3.70
C ILE A 93 -1.58 -11.11 2.84
N LEU A 94 -2.61 -11.69 3.46
CA LEU A 94 -3.65 -12.43 2.76
C LEU A 94 -4.41 -11.53 1.77
N SER A 95 -4.77 -10.32 2.18
CA SER A 95 -5.47 -9.36 1.33
C SER A 95 -4.64 -8.98 0.10
N ASN A 96 -3.35 -8.71 0.28
CA ASN A 96 -2.45 -8.38 -0.83
C ASN A 96 -2.28 -9.56 -1.80
N VAL A 97 -2.05 -10.77 -1.30
CA VAL A 97 -1.90 -11.97 -2.13
C VAL A 97 -3.19 -12.26 -2.89
N LEU A 98 -4.34 -12.19 -2.21
CA LEU A 98 -5.65 -12.39 -2.84
C LEU A 98 -5.90 -11.34 -3.92
N THR A 99 -5.56 -10.08 -3.67
CA THR A 99 -5.69 -9.00 -4.64
C THR A 99 -4.84 -9.26 -5.88
N LEU A 100 -3.57 -9.63 -5.73
CA LEU A 100 -2.71 -9.96 -6.87
C LEU A 100 -3.27 -11.13 -7.69
N PHE A 101 -3.75 -12.18 -7.01
CA PHE A 101 -4.35 -13.34 -7.65
C PHE A 101 -5.63 -12.99 -8.44
N LEU A 102 -6.58 -12.30 -7.79
CA LEU A 102 -7.83 -11.90 -8.43
C LEU A 102 -7.60 -10.90 -9.56
N MET A 103 -6.69 -9.95 -9.36
CA MET A 103 -6.30 -9.00 -10.40
C MET A 103 -5.73 -9.73 -11.63
N TYR A 104 -4.82 -10.69 -11.45
CA TYR A 104 -4.29 -11.51 -12.54
C TYR A 104 -5.40 -12.25 -13.29
N LYS A 105 -6.32 -12.91 -12.57
CA LYS A 105 -7.47 -13.60 -13.17
C LYS A 105 -8.38 -12.64 -13.95
N ALA A 106 -8.63 -11.45 -13.41
CA ALA A 106 -9.43 -10.43 -14.08
C ALA A 106 -8.75 -9.92 -15.36
N HIS A 107 -7.44 -9.71 -15.34
CA HIS A 107 -6.67 -9.30 -16.53
C HIS A 107 -6.74 -10.33 -17.66
N ILE A 108 -6.59 -11.61 -17.34
CA ILE A 108 -6.73 -12.70 -18.32
C ILE A 108 -8.13 -12.71 -18.93
N LYS A 109 -9.18 -12.56 -18.10
CA LYS A 109 -10.56 -12.68 -18.56
C LYS A 109 -11.05 -11.45 -19.34
N LEU A 110 -10.62 -10.25 -18.95
CA LEU A 110 -11.23 -8.98 -19.40
C LEU A 110 -10.37 -8.14 -20.32
N SER A 111 -9.04 -8.13 -20.16
CA SER A 111 -8.18 -7.15 -20.84
C SER A 111 -7.14 -7.75 -21.79
N TYR A 112 -6.75 -9.02 -21.60
CA TYR A 112 -5.75 -9.77 -22.38
C TYR A 112 -4.36 -9.10 -22.55
N THR A 113 -4.14 -7.92 -21.98
CA THR A 113 -2.96 -7.08 -22.15
C THR A 113 -2.48 -6.61 -20.79
N PHE A 114 -1.22 -6.90 -20.46
CA PHE A 114 -0.59 -6.45 -19.22
C PHE A 114 0.18 -5.16 -19.46
N THR A 115 -0.22 -4.08 -18.79
CA THR A 115 0.40 -2.77 -18.95
C THR A 115 1.60 -2.57 -18.01
N PRO A 116 2.45 -1.56 -18.24
CA PRO A 116 3.51 -1.19 -17.29
C PRO A 116 2.97 -0.93 -15.87
N LEU A 117 1.75 -0.40 -15.75
CA LEU A 117 1.10 -0.16 -14.45
C LEU A 117 0.84 -1.47 -13.71
N TYR A 118 0.34 -2.50 -14.40
CA TYR A 118 0.16 -3.82 -13.82
C TYR A 118 1.47 -4.37 -13.23
N PHE A 119 2.57 -4.33 -13.99
CA PHE A 119 3.86 -4.84 -13.51
C PHE A 119 4.42 -4.02 -12.34
N ALA A 120 4.27 -2.69 -12.38
CA ALA A 120 4.66 -1.80 -11.29
C ALA A 120 3.90 -2.12 -9.99
N VAL A 121 2.58 -2.26 -10.07
CA VAL A 121 1.72 -2.60 -8.93
C VAL A 121 2.09 -3.96 -8.35
N ASN A 122 2.26 -5.00 -9.18
CA ASN A 122 2.67 -6.32 -8.70
C ASN A 122 3.97 -6.25 -7.91
N ARG A 123 4.98 -5.55 -8.44
CA ARG A 123 6.26 -5.41 -7.76
C ARG A 123 6.11 -4.72 -6.40
N LEU A 124 5.39 -3.61 -6.35
CA LEU A 124 5.18 -2.85 -5.11
C LEU A 124 4.40 -3.67 -4.08
N PHE A 125 3.38 -4.41 -4.50
CA PHE A 125 2.61 -5.30 -3.62
C PHE A 125 3.44 -6.48 -3.08
N ILE A 126 4.33 -7.05 -3.89
CA ILE A 126 5.25 -8.11 -3.43
C ILE A 126 6.17 -7.56 -2.32
N VAL A 127 6.77 -6.38 -2.54
CA VAL A 127 7.61 -5.73 -1.52
C VAL A 127 6.80 -5.44 -0.25
N LEU A 128 5.60 -4.86 -0.40
CA LEU A 128 4.72 -4.54 0.71
C LEU A 128 4.33 -5.79 1.52
N THR A 129 4.02 -6.88 0.83
CA THR A 129 3.67 -8.18 1.45
C THR A 129 4.85 -8.76 2.21
N ALA A 130 6.07 -8.69 1.65
CA ALA A 130 7.27 -9.10 2.34
C ALA A 130 7.51 -8.27 3.61
N CYS A 131 7.30 -6.95 3.57
CA CYS A 131 7.41 -6.08 4.73
C CYS A 131 6.39 -6.44 5.83
N HIS A 132 5.12 -6.70 5.48
CA HIS A 132 4.13 -7.16 6.44
C HIS A 132 4.52 -8.50 7.07
N LEU A 133 5.03 -9.44 6.27
CA LEU A 133 5.48 -10.75 6.75
C LEU A 133 6.65 -10.63 7.72
N LEU A 134 7.68 -9.85 7.38
CA LEU A 134 8.83 -9.62 8.24
C LEU A 134 8.40 -9.02 9.59
N LEU A 135 7.49 -8.05 9.57
CA LEU A 135 6.99 -7.42 10.78
C LEU A 135 6.15 -8.39 11.62
N TRP A 136 5.28 -9.18 10.99
CA TRP A 136 4.48 -10.20 11.67
C TRP A 136 5.36 -11.27 12.31
N VAL A 137 6.39 -11.75 11.62
CA VAL A 137 7.37 -12.70 12.18
C VAL A 137 8.07 -12.08 13.39
N LYS A 138 8.53 -10.83 13.29
CA LYS A 138 9.17 -10.13 14.42
C LYS A 138 8.24 -10.05 15.65
N LEU A 139 7.01 -9.61 15.44
CA LEU A 139 6.08 -9.30 16.52
C LEU A 139 5.41 -10.54 17.12
N VAL A 140 4.98 -11.48 16.28
CA VAL A 140 4.16 -12.64 16.70
C VAL A 140 4.99 -13.89 16.89
N VAL A 141 5.93 -14.18 15.98
CA VAL A 141 6.72 -15.43 16.04
C VAL A 141 7.89 -15.27 17.00
N LEU A 142 8.62 -14.15 16.93
CA LEU A 142 9.79 -13.90 17.77
C LEU A 142 9.45 -13.16 19.07
N ASN A 143 8.23 -12.61 19.20
CA ASN A 143 7.77 -11.84 20.36
C ASN A 143 8.70 -10.67 20.75
N LEU A 144 9.39 -10.08 19.77
CA LEU A 144 10.33 -8.97 19.97
C LEU A 144 9.60 -7.64 19.81
N GLN A 145 8.83 -7.26 20.83
CA GLN A 145 7.98 -6.05 20.79
C GLN A 145 8.77 -4.74 20.93
N GLN A 146 9.69 -4.65 21.89
CA GLN A 146 10.46 -3.43 22.17
C GLN A 146 11.90 -3.49 21.65
N GLU A 147 12.44 -4.69 21.44
CA GLU A 147 13.78 -4.82 20.89
C GLU A 147 13.80 -4.42 19.41
N TYR A 148 14.77 -3.58 19.03
CA TYR A 148 15.00 -3.08 17.68
C TYR A 148 13.85 -2.24 17.10
N GLU A 149 13.61 -1.07 17.71
CA GLU A 149 12.62 -0.09 17.24
C GLU A 149 12.85 0.37 15.79
N GLN A 150 14.10 0.31 15.30
CA GLN A 150 14.44 0.70 13.93
C GLN A 150 13.63 -0.07 12.87
N PHE A 151 13.27 -1.32 13.14
CA PHE A 151 12.45 -2.10 12.20
C PHE A 151 11.03 -1.54 12.05
N HIS A 152 10.45 -0.99 13.11
CA HIS A 152 9.13 -0.35 13.03
C HIS A 152 9.18 0.92 12.18
N TYR A 153 10.25 1.70 12.33
CA TYR A 153 10.46 2.91 11.53
C TYR A 153 10.68 2.60 10.05
N ILE A 154 11.55 1.63 9.74
CA ILE A 154 11.79 1.18 8.37
C ILE A 154 10.50 0.65 7.73
N TYR A 155 9.72 -0.12 8.50
CA TYR A 155 8.43 -0.61 8.05
C TYR A 155 7.44 0.53 7.75
N SER A 156 7.22 1.44 8.69
CA SER A 156 6.31 2.58 8.50
C SER A 156 6.70 3.43 7.29
N PHE A 157 8.00 3.72 7.16
CA PHE A 157 8.52 4.45 6.00
C PHE A 157 8.24 3.71 4.70
N THR A 158 8.47 2.40 4.67
CA THR A 158 8.26 1.57 3.47
C THR A 158 6.79 1.52 3.09
N VAL A 159 5.88 1.30 4.05
CA VAL A 159 4.43 1.28 3.80
C VAL A 159 3.95 2.63 3.28
N LEU A 160 4.39 3.73 3.88
CA LEU A 160 4.01 5.08 3.46
C LEU A 160 4.56 5.39 2.06
N TYR A 161 5.83 5.07 1.81
CA TYR A 161 6.48 5.26 0.52
C TYR A 161 5.75 4.48 -0.58
N ILE A 162 5.44 3.20 -0.36
CA ILE A 162 4.75 2.36 -1.34
C ILE A 162 3.33 2.90 -1.58
N SER A 163 2.61 3.28 -0.53
CA SER A 163 1.26 3.84 -0.65
C SER A 163 1.25 5.14 -1.44
N PHE A 164 2.20 6.03 -1.17
CA PHE A 164 2.39 7.26 -1.94
C PHE A 164 2.75 6.97 -3.40
N SER A 165 3.71 6.06 -3.62
CA SER A 165 4.17 5.68 -4.95
C SER A 165 3.03 5.10 -5.79
N LEU A 166 2.21 4.22 -5.20
CA LEU A 166 1.01 3.66 -5.82
C LEU A 166 0.01 4.76 -6.18
N ALA A 167 -0.30 5.68 -5.27
CA ALA A 167 -1.21 6.78 -5.54
C ALA A 167 -0.73 7.63 -6.74
N VAL A 168 0.56 7.98 -6.77
CA VAL A 168 1.15 8.77 -7.86
C VAL A 168 1.07 8.05 -9.21
N ILE A 169 1.50 6.78 -9.29
CA ILE A 169 1.52 6.04 -10.56
C ILE A 169 0.10 5.70 -11.04
N MET A 170 -0.89 5.62 -10.15
CA MET A 170 -2.29 5.38 -10.51
C MET A 170 -2.97 6.65 -11.01
N ILE A 171 -2.69 7.82 -10.41
CA ILE A 171 -3.23 9.11 -10.89
C ILE A 171 -2.59 9.48 -12.24
N PHE A 172 -1.27 9.24 -12.37
CA PHE A 172 -0.47 9.61 -13.54
C PHE A 172 0.35 8.42 -14.09
N PRO A 173 -0.29 7.44 -14.77
CA PRO A 173 0.39 6.24 -15.28
C PRO A 173 1.53 6.51 -16.26
N TYR A 174 1.52 7.66 -16.95
CA TYR A 174 2.58 8.06 -17.88
C TYR A 174 3.94 8.26 -17.18
N ILE A 175 3.95 8.56 -15.87
CA ILE A 175 5.17 8.76 -15.08
C ILE A 175 6.05 7.50 -15.09
N LEU A 176 5.47 6.31 -15.24
CA LEU A 176 6.20 5.04 -15.30
C LEU A 176 7.22 4.97 -16.43
N LYS A 177 7.07 5.79 -17.48
CA LYS A 177 8.02 5.87 -18.60
C LYS A 177 9.22 6.80 -18.31
N THR A 178 9.18 7.57 -17.23
CA THR A 178 10.17 8.59 -16.89
C THR A 178 11.21 8.06 -15.90
N LYS A 179 12.31 8.81 -15.71
CA LYS A 179 13.31 8.52 -14.65
C LYS A 179 12.67 8.56 -13.25
N PHE A 180 11.69 9.42 -13.03
CA PHE A 180 10.96 9.52 -11.75
C PHE A 180 10.14 8.26 -11.46
N GLY A 181 9.45 7.72 -12.47
CA GLY A 181 8.73 6.45 -12.34
C GLY A 181 9.62 5.28 -11.95
N ARG A 182 10.91 5.29 -12.34
CA ARG A 182 11.86 4.24 -11.97
C ARG A 182 12.20 4.24 -10.48
N ILE A 183 12.28 5.43 -9.88
CA ILE A 183 12.51 5.61 -8.44
C ILE A 183 11.31 5.02 -7.69
N LEU A 184 10.09 5.43 -8.08
CA LEU A 184 8.83 5.01 -7.43
C LEU A 184 8.60 3.50 -7.39
N ILE A 185 9.14 2.74 -8.36
CA ILE A 185 8.90 1.29 -8.50
C ILE A 185 10.12 0.43 -8.19
N PHE A 186 11.19 1.02 -7.62
CA PHE A 186 12.46 0.32 -7.39
C PHE A 186 12.97 -0.42 -8.64
N SER A 187 12.99 0.24 -9.80
CA SER A 187 13.51 -0.37 -11.03
C SER A 187 14.93 0.11 -11.34
N SER A 188 15.84 -0.84 -11.53
CA SER A 188 17.16 -0.57 -12.12
C SER A 188 17.00 -0.04 -13.55
N PRO A 189 17.88 0.88 -14.02
CA PRO A 189 17.90 1.27 -15.43
C PRO A 189 18.15 0.03 -16.28
N ARG A 190 17.09 -0.54 -16.89
CA ARG A 190 17.27 -1.34 -18.09
C ARG A 190 17.87 -0.41 -19.13
N GLY A 191 19.04 -0.78 -19.66
CA GLY A 191 19.74 -0.05 -20.71
C GLY A 191 18.76 0.33 -21.80
N GLY A 192 18.33 1.58 -21.78
CA GLY A 192 17.60 2.18 -22.88
C GLY A 192 18.67 2.73 -23.80
N ASN A 193 18.92 2.03 -24.90
CA ASN A 193 19.41 2.70 -26.10
C ASN A 193 18.29 3.64 -26.53
N VAL A 194 18.35 4.88 -26.04
CA VAL A 194 17.77 6.06 -26.69
C VAL A 194 18.89 7.08 -26.74
#